data_AF-A0A960NRM9-F1
#
_entry.id   AF-A0A960NRM9-F1
#
_cell.length_a   1.000
_cell.length_b   1.000
_cell.length_c   1.000
_cell.angle_alpha   90.00
_cell.angle_beta   90.00
_cell.angle_gamma   90.00
#
_symmetry.space_group_name_H-M   'P 1'
#
loop_
_entity.id
_entity.type
_entity.pdbx_description
1 polymer ?
#
loop_
_entity_poly.entity_id
_entity_poly.type
_entity_poly.pdbx_seq_one_letter_code
_entity_poly.pdbx_strand_id
1 'polypeptide(L)'
;WGYQAWSHAAASPITLQVVQDATPSVIQRLDEGFFRVRFDRLTPGEKKFLRAMAGLAPGTRHSGDIASALGVKINSIGPARASLINKGMIYSPAYGEMAFTVPLFDEFMIRAMPGLGKSP
;
A
#
# COMPACT_ATOMS: atom_id res chain seq x y z
N TRP A 1 -6.85 -3.39 -14.39
CA TRP A 1 -8.25 -3.52 -14.83
C TRP A 1 -8.41 -3.79 -16.32
N GLY A 2 -7.98 -2.92 -17.23
CA GLY A 2 -8.27 -3.02 -18.68
C GLY A 2 -8.15 -4.42 -19.30
N TYR A 3 -7.02 -5.10 -19.16
CA TYR A 3 -6.82 -6.46 -19.72
C TYR A 3 -7.84 -7.49 -19.21
N GLN A 4 -8.13 -7.50 -17.90
CA GLN A 4 -9.08 -8.46 -17.30
C GLN A 4 -10.52 -8.11 -17.68
N ALA A 5 -10.89 -6.83 -17.64
CA ALA A 5 -12.22 -6.39 -18.05
C ALA A 5 -12.49 -6.71 -19.53
N TRP A 6 -11.50 -6.49 -20.40
CA TRP A 6 -11.58 -6.87 -21.81
C TRP A 6 -11.75 -8.39 -22.00
N SER A 7 -10.96 -9.19 -21.28
CA SER A 7 -11.00 -10.66 -21.39
C SER A 7 -12.28 -11.27 -20.82
N HIS A 8 -12.94 -10.59 -19.87
CA HIS A 8 -14.16 -11.05 -19.22
C HIS A 8 -15.43 -10.58 -19.94
N ALA A 9 -15.34 -9.56 -20.80
CA ALA A 9 -16.49 -9.06 -21.55
C ALA A 9 -16.87 -10.03 -22.68
N ALA A 10 -18.13 -10.50 -22.68
CA ALA A 10 -18.66 -11.32 -23.77
C ALA A 10 -18.91 -10.51 -25.06
N ALA A 11 -19.24 -9.21 -24.91
CA ALA A 11 -19.48 -8.30 -26.03
C ALA A 11 -19.26 -6.84 -25.59
N SER A 12 -19.24 -5.92 -26.56
CA SER A 12 -19.24 -4.47 -26.33
C SER A 12 -20.66 -3.96 -26.06
N PRO A 13 -20.86 -2.94 -25.19
CA PRO A 13 -19.86 -2.26 -24.37
C PRO A 13 -19.48 -3.05 -23.10
N ILE A 14 -18.28 -2.79 -22.57
CA ILE A 14 -17.88 -3.31 -21.25
C ILE A 14 -18.74 -2.64 -20.18
N THR A 15 -19.58 -3.42 -19.49
CA THR A 15 -20.51 -2.91 -18.48
C THR A 15 -19.83 -2.76 -17.11
N LEU A 16 -20.47 -2.02 -16.20
CA LEU A 16 -20.04 -1.93 -14.80
C LEU A 16 -19.95 -3.32 -14.15
N GLN A 17 -20.91 -4.20 -14.44
CA GLN A 17 -20.94 -5.57 -13.91
C GLN A 17 -19.68 -6.34 -14.33
N VAL A 18 -19.26 -6.25 -15.60
CA VAL A 18 -18.03 -6.90 -16.07
C VAL A 18 -16.79 -6.39 -15.30
N VAL A 19 -16.71 -5.09 -15.01
CA VAL A 19 -15.60 -4.53 -14.23
C VAL A 19 -15.63 -5.03 -12.79
N GLN A 20 -16.82 -5.10 -12.18
CA GLN A 20 -17.00 -5.62 -10.82
C GLN A 20 -16.61 -7.11 -10.74
N ASP A 21 -17.08 -7.92 -11.68
CA ASP A 21 -16.79 -9.36 -11.75
C ASP A 21 -15.31 -9.65 -12.01
N ALA A 22 -14.64 -8.79 -12.81
CA ALA A 22 -13.21 -8.90 -13.07
C ALA A 22 -12.34 -8.40 -11.91
N THR A 23 -12.87 -7.59 -10.99
CA THR A 23 -12.08 -6.90 -9.95
C THR A 23 -11.34 -7.86 -9.02
N PRO A 24 -11.96 -8.93 -8.46
CA PRO A 24 -11.24 -9.89 -7.62
C PRO A 24 -9.99 -10.48 -8.31
N SER A 25 -10.13 -10.88 -9.58
CA SER A 25 -9.03 -11.44 -10.39
C SER A 25 -7.93 -10.40 -10.66
N VAL A 26 -8.29 -9.13 -10.85
CA VAL A 26 -7.32 -8.04 -10.98
C VAL A 26 -6.54 -7.84 -9.68
N ILE A 27 -7.23 -7.77 -8.54
CA ILE A 27 -6.60 -7.59 -7.23
C ILE A 27 -5.65 -8.74 -6.93
N GLN A 28 -6.07 -9.99 -7.14
CA GLN A 28 -5.20 -11.16 -6.97
C GLN A 28 -3.92 -11.04 -7.81
N ARG A 29 -4.03 -10.68 -9.09
CA ARG A 29 -2.87 -10.53 -9.98
C ARG A 29 -1.95 -9.38 -9.55
N LEU A 30 -2.50 -8.29 -9.02
CA LEU A 30 -1.70 -7.20 -8.47
C LEU A 30 -0.97 -7.64 -7.19
N ASP A 31 -1.68 -8.34 -6.30
CA ASP A 31 -1.15 -8.86 -5.04
C ASP A 31 -0.02 -9.86 -5.27
N GLU A 32 -0.16 -10.79 -6.22
CA GLU A 32 0.85 -11.81 -6.55
C GLU A 32 2.02 -11.27 -7.40
N GLY A 33 1.76 -10.22 -8.17
CA GLY A 33 2.72 -9.64 -9.12
C GLY A 33 3.26 -8.29 -8.67
N PHE A 34 2.68 -7.22 -9.21
CA PHE A 34 3.23 -5.86 -9.10
C PHE A 34 3.44 -5.40 -7.64
N PHE A 35 2.49 -5.67 -6.75
CA PHE A 35 2.62 -5.32 -5.34
C PHE A 35 3.63 -6.21 -4.63
N ARG A 36 3.62 -7.52 -4.88
CA ARG A 36 4.57 -8.45 -4.28
C ARG A 36 6.01 -8.10 -4.58
N VAL A 37 6.33 -7.80 -5.83
CA VAL A 37 7.70 -7.43 -6.26
C VAL A 37 8.20 -6.20 -5.51
N ARG A 38 7.34 -5.21 -5.25
CA ARG A 38 7.71 -4.02 -4.47
C ARG A 38 7.87 -4.38 -2.99
N PHE A 39 6.94 -5.14 -2.45
CA PHE A 39 6.95 -5.58 -1.06
C PHE A 39 8.20 -6.39 -0.71
N ASP A 40 8.63 -7.30 -1.59
CA ASP A 40 9.78 -8.17 -1.33
C ASP A 40 11.13 -7.42 -1.30
N ARG A 41 11.18 -6.21 -1.86
CA ARG A 41 12.37 -5.31 -1.79
C ARG A 41 12.45 -4.48 -0.51
N LEU A 42 11.47 -4.62 0.38
CA LEU A 42 11.40 -3.88 1.64
C LEU A 42 12.05 -4.67 2.78
N THR A 43 12.77 -3.95 3.65
CA THR A 43 13.24 -4.51 4.92
C THR A 43 12.06 -4.79 5.84
N PRO A 44 12.23 -5.64 6.88
CA PRO A 44 11.17 -5.87 7.87
C PRO A 44 10.66 -4.58 8.54
N GLY A 45 11.54 -3.62 8.81
CA GLY A 45 11.17 -2.33 9.40
C GLY A 45 10.35 -1.44 8.45
N GLU A 46 10.73 -1.41 7.18
CA GLU A 46 9.97 -0.68 6.13
C GLU A 46 8.58 -1.29 5.91
N LYS A 47 8.48 -2.62 5.92
CA LYS A 47 7.20 -3.33 5.85
C LYS A 47 6.28 -2.94 7.01
N LYS A 48 6.79 -2.94 8.24
CA LYS A 48 6.05 -2.48 9.43
C LYS A 48 5.63 -1.02 9.31
N PHE A 49 6.51 -0.15 8.82
CA PHE A 49 6.19 1.28 8.61
C PHE A 49 5.02 1.45 7.64
N LEU A 50 5.10 0.83 6.45
CA LEU A 50 4.03 0.93 5.46
C LEU A 50 2.73 0.29 5.97
N ARG A 51 2.82 -0.79 6.75
CA ARG A 51 1.64 -1.41 7.34
C ARG A 51 0.99 -0.51 8.40
N ALA A 52 1.78 0.17 9.22
CA ALA A 52 1.27 1.12 10.20
C ALA A 52 0.57 2.28 9.48
N MET A 53 1.20 2.83 8.45
CA MET A 53 0.62 3.85 7.58
C MET A 53 -0.69 3.40 6.92
N ALA A 54 -0.77 2.16 6.44
CA ALA A 54 -1.98 1.61 5.83
C ALA A 54 -3.14 1.42 6.83
N GLY A 55 -2.84 1.28 8.13
CA GLY A 55 -3.85 1.13 9.17
C GLY A 55 -4.46 2.45 9.66
N LEU A 56 -3.88 3.59 9.26
CA LEU A 56 -4.44 4.91 9.52
C LEU A 56 -5.53 5.25 8.50
N ALA A 57 -6.32 6.28 8.77
CA ALA A 57 -7.36 6.75 7.84
C ALA A 57 -6.78 6.96 6.42
N PRO A 58 -7.53 6.61 5.36
CA PRO A 58 -7.08 6.78 3.98
C PRO A 58 -6.71 8.24 3.66
N GLY A 59 -5.80 8.41 2.69
CA GLY A 59 -5.33 9.73 2.26
C GLY A 59 -3.98 10.10 2.86
N THR A 60 -3.83 11.36 3.26
CA THR A 60 -2.56 11.87 3.77
C THR A 60 -2.40 11.58 5.26
N ARG A 61 -1.23 11.08 5.67
CA ARG A 61 -0.97 10.59 7.03
C ARG A 61 0.21 11.31 7.66
N HIS A 62 0.06 11.77 8.91
CA HIS A 62 1.14 12.47 9.59
C HIS A 62 2.20 11.52 10.13
N SER A 63 3.45 11.98 10.09
CA SER A 63 4.61 11.24 10.61
C SER A 63 4.46 10.87 12.09
N GLY A 64 3.81 11.73 12.88
CA GLY A 64 3.54 11.50 14.29
C GLY A 64 2.57 10.34 14.54
N ASP A 65 1.53 10.21 13.72
CA ASP A 65 0.54 9.13 13.84
C ASP A 65 1.17 7.79 13.50
N ILE A 66 2.03 7.76 12.47
CA ILE A 66 2.76 6.54 12.10
C ILE A 66 3.73 6.13 13.21
N ALA A 67 4.47 7.09 13.79
CA ALA A 67 5.36 6.81 14.91
C ALA A 67 4.59 6.27 16.13
N SER A 68 3.42 6.84 16.41
CA SER A 68 2.52 6.40 17.49
C SER A 68 1.99 4.99 17.24
N ALA A 69 1.54 4.70 16.02
CA ALA A 69 1.09 3.36 15.62
C ALA A 69 2.20 2.29 15.69
N LEU A 70 3.46 2.70 15.50
CA LEU A 70 4.64 1.85 15.65
C LEU A 70 5.15 1.74 17.09
N GLY A 71 4.67 2.58 18.02
CA GLY A 71 5.18 2.65 19.39
C GLY A 71 6.62 3.15 19.51
N VAL A 72 7.06 4.02 18.58
CA VAL A 72 8.44 4.54 18.54
C VAL A 72 8.46 6.07 18.58
N LYS A 73 9.64 6.65 18.84
CA LYS A 73 9.82 8.11 18.81
C LYS A 73 9.76 8.62 17.36
N ILE A 74 9.14 9.76 17.13
CA ILE A 74 9.06 10.37 15.78
C ILE A 74 10.44 10.59 15.14
N ASN A 75 11.47 10.88 15.95
CA ASN A 75 12.83 11.08 15.44
C ASN A 75 13.50 9.78 14.96
N SER A 76 13.01 8.59 15.36
CA SER A 76 13.61 7.31 14.95
C SER A 76 13.10 6.80 13.60
N ILE A 77 12.03 7.37 13.04
CA ILE A 77 11.45 6.92 11.76
C ILE A 77 12.03 7.63 10.53
N GLY A 78 12.88 8.64 10.73
CA GLY A 78 13.50 9.44 9.65
C GLY A 78 14.25 8.61 8.59
N PRO A 79 15.16 7.70 8.98
CA PRO A 79 15.89 6.87 8.03
C PRO A 79 14.97 5.95 7.20
N ALA A 80 13.97 5.32 7.83
CA ALA A 80 13.00 4.47 7.14
C ALA A 80 12.16 5.28 6.15
N ARG A 81 11.70 6.48 6.55
CA ARG A 81 10.98 7.40 5.67
C ARG A 81 11.82 7.78 4.45
N ALA A 82 13.08 8.17 4.63
CA ALA A 82 13.96 8.55 3.53
C ALA A 82 14.18 7.38 2.55
N SER A 83 14.41 6.17 3.07
CA SER A 83 14.56 4.96 2.25
C SER A 83 13.29 4.65 1.45
N LEU A 84 12.11 4.74 2.07
CA LEU A 84 10.83 4.49 1.41
C LEU A 84 10.51 5.52 0.31
N ILE A 85 10.88 6.79 0.50
CA ILE A 85 10.79 7.83 -0.54
C ILE A 85 11.73 7.48 -1.70
N ASN A 86 12.98 7.14 -1.42
CA ASN A 86 13.95 6.77 -2.45
C ASN A 86 13.53 5.51 -3.24
N LYS A 87 12.89 4.54 -2.58
CA LYS A 87 12.30 3.36 -3.22
C LYS A 87 11.00 3.64 -3.99
N GLY A 88 10.48 4.87 -3.89
CA GLY A 88 9.23 5.28 -4.53
C GLY A 88 8.00 4.59 -3.95
N MET A 89 8.02 4.25 -2.67
CA MET A 89 6.86 3.65 -1.97
C MET A 89 5.90 4.71 -1.43
N ILE A 90 6.46 5.83 -0.98
CA ILE A 90 5.72 6.97 -0.44
C ILE A 90 6.27 8.29 -0.98
N TYR A 91 5.48 9.35 -0.88
CA TYR A 91 5.90 10.73 -1.11
C TYR A 91 5.33 11.66 -0.03
N SER A 92 5.82 12.89 0.03
CA SER A 92 5.41 13.92 1.01
C SER A 92 4.58 14.99 0.29
N PRO A 93 3.23 14.99 0.38
CA PRO A 93 2.41 16.02 -0.27
C PRO A 93 2.53 17.39 0.43
N ALA A 94 2.72 17.40 1.76
CA ALA A 94 3.04 18.58 2.54
C ALA A 94 4.05 18.25 3.66
N TYR A 95 4.41 19.26 4.46
CA TYR A 95 5.33 19.09 5.58
C TYR A 95 4.76 18.13 6.63
N GLY A 96 5.54 17.11 7.01
CA GLY A 96 5.15 16.12 8.02
C GLY A 96 4.12 15.07 7.54
N GLU A 97 3.64 15.21 6.31
CA GLU A 97 2.62 14.39 5.68
C GLU A 97 3.20 13.33 4.74
N MET A 98 2.54 12.18 4.62
CA MET A 98 2.93 11.10 3.72
C MET A 98 1.72 10.47 3.02
N ALA A 99 1.92 10.05 1.77
CA ALA A 99 0.96 9.29 0.98
C ALA A 99 1.68 8.18 0.20
N PHE A 100 0.96 7.09 -0.12
CA PHE A 100 1.48 6.02 -0.98
C PHE A 100 1.61 6.52 -2.41
N THR A 101 2.72 6.19 -3.07
CA THR A 101 2.93 6.52 -4.48
C THR A 101 2.13 5.58 -5.40
N VAL A 102 1.84 4.37 -4.93
CA VAL A 102 1.14 3.33 -5.68
C VAL A 102 -0.31 3.23 -5.17
N PRO A 103 -1.32 3.43 -6.03
CA PRO A 103 -2.72 3.22 -5.66
C PRO A 103 -2.97 1.80 -5.15
N LEU A 104 -3.86 1.67 -4.16
CA LEU A 104 -4.29 0.40 -3.54
C LEU A 104 -3.18 -0.38 -2.82
N PHE A 105 -1.99 0.20 -2.71
CA PHE A 105 -0.88 -0.46 -2.02
C PHE A 105 -1.11 -0.52 -0.51
N ASP A 106 -1.83 0.43 0.08
CA ASP A 106 -2.28 0.38 1.47
C ASP A 106 -3.19 -0.82 1.73
N GLU A 107 -4.19 -1.05 0.88
CA GLU A 107 -5.05 -2.22 0.99
C GLU A 107 -4.26 -3.52 0.86
N PHE A 108 -3.30 -3.56 -0.08
CA PHE A 108 -2.37 -4.68 -0.20
C PHE A 108 -1.57 -4.90 1.09
N MET A 109 -1.06 -3.83 1.73
CA MET A 109 -0.34 -3.96 2.99
C MET A 109 -1.22 -4.57 4.09
N ILE A 110 -2.51 -4.21 4.16
CA ILE A 110 -3.45 -4.79 5.12
C ILE A 110 -3.63 -6.30 4.86
N ARG A 111 -3.79 -6.72 3.60
CA ARG A 111 -3.94 -8.14 3.23
C ARG A 111 -2.65 -8.93 3.47
N ALA A 112 -1.50 -8.39 3.06
CA ALA A 112 -0.19 -9.05 3.13
C ALA A 112 0.37 -9.09 4.57
N MET A 113 -0.02 -8.15 5.42
CA MET A 113 0.39 -8.09 6.83
C MET A 113 -0.82 -7.77 7.73
N PRO A 114 -1.68 -8.73 8.06
CA PRO A 114 -2.93 -8.45 8.79
C PRO A 114 -2.75 -7.72 10.13
N GLY A 115 -1.62 -7.94 10.81
CA GLY A 115 -1.24 -7.23 12.05
C GLY A 115 0.18 -6.69 12.01
N LEU A 116 0.49 -5.76 12.93
CA LEU A 116 1.83 -5.18 13.07
C LEU A 116 2.87 -6.10 13.74
N GLY A 117 2.41 -7.26 14.26
CA GLY A 117 3.19 -8.10 15.17
C GLY A 117 3.38 -7.40 16.52
N LYS A 118 3.47 -8.17 17.61
CA LYS A 118 3.84 -7.57 18.91
C LYS A 118 5.28 -7.06 18.81
N SER A 119 5.56 -5.87 19.33
CA SER A 119 6.94 -5.49 19.65
C SER A 119 7.54 -6.57 20.56
N PRO A 120 8.79 -7.01 20.32
CA PRO A 120 9.46 -7.95 21.22
C PRO A 120 9.56 -7.39 22.64
#